data_AF-A0A7S2J1C0-F1
#
_entry.id   AF-A0A7S2J1C0-F1
#
_cell.length_a   1.000
_cell.length_b   1.000
_cell.length_c   1.000
_cell.angle_alpha   90.00
_cell.angle_beta   90.00
_cell.angle_gamma   90.00
#
_symmetry.space_group_name_H-M   'P 1'
#
loop_
_entity.id
_entity.type
_entity.pdbx_description
1 polymer ?
#
loop_
_entity_poly.entity_id
_entity_poly.type
_entity_poly.pdbx_seq_one_letter_code
_entity_poly.pdbx_strand_id
1 'polypeptide(L)'
;LAKIMNARDYHENNPYRSGVVYDSNKPLVTTFLHGNIFNQVLRTPLFIVSISLFLLSVVLSDLILTPEDVQEIDAVITYPAALLATLFSFTLGLFMNNCYTRFKASWTAAMTGWGRLNDLGLQVFAYVPDRELACDIIRLMHAANHLCYGDFAGFNATELCRRRHLLTTTDVRMLRLRGSPKSFYLCACWALEKLAKADDVKPHYVQAIDLSIREWRQSTTLISLMQQTPLPLPYYKVM
;
A
#
# COMPACT_ATOMS: atom_id res chain seq x y z
N LEU A 1 -1.45 -19.83 -25.35
CA LEU A 1 -2.31 -18.84 -26.02
C LEU A 1 -3.05 -18.03 -24.95
N ALA A 2 -2.43 -16.92 -24.54
CA ALA A 2 -2.93 -16.07 -23.47
C ALA A 2 -4.07 -15.20 -24.00
N LYS A 3 -5.25 -15.31 -23.39
CA LYS A 3 -6.33 -14.36 -23.58
C LYS A 3 -5.93 -13.10 -22.81
N ILE A 4 -5.38 -12.12 -23.52
CA ILE A 4 -5.16 -10.78 -22.99
C ILE A 4 -6.55 -10.24 -22.64
N MET A 5 -6.84 -10.12 -21.34
CA MET A 5 -8.05 -9.43 -20.88
C MET A 5 -7.96 -7.99 -21.37
N ASN A 6 -8.94 -7.59 -22.19
CA ASN A 6 -9.06 -6.22 -22.65
C ASN A 6 -9.28 -5.31 -21.44
N ALA A 7 -8.66 -4.12 -21.43
CA ALA A 7 -8.85 -3.10 -20.39
C ALA A 7 -10.34 -2.74 -20.16
N ARG A 8 -11.20 -3.02 -21.14
CA ARG A 8 -12.65 -2.85 -21.09
C ARG A 8 -13.34 -3.85 -20.13
N ASP A 9 -12.88 -5.10 -20.08
CA ASP A 9 -13.48 -6.16 -19.23
C ASP A 9 -13.17 -5.96 -17.74
N TYR A 10 -12.09 -5.24 -17.43
CA TYR A 10 -11.73 -4.83 -16.06
C TYR A 10 -12.62 -3.70 -15.53
N HIS A 11 -13.16 -2.86 -16.43
CA HIS A 11 -14.00 -1.74 -16.05
C HIS A 11 -15.47 -2.12 -15.79
N GLU A 12 -16.01 -3.14 -16.47
CA GLU A 12 -17.40 -3.55 -16.31
C GLU A 12 -17.67 -4.43 -15.07
N ASN A 13 -16.65 -5.14 -14.56
CA ASN A 13 -16.78 -6.01 -13.39
C ASN A 13 -16.24 -5.40 -12.10
N ASN A 14 -16.03 -4.09 -12.04
CA ASN A 14 -15.42 -3.45 -10.88
C ASN A 14 -16.47 -3.24 -9.77
N PRO A 15 -16.44 -3.97 -8.64
CA PRO A 15 -17.45 -3.88 -7.57
C PRO A 15 -17.42 -2.57 -6.78
N TYR A 16 -16.73 -1.54 -7.28
CA TYR A 16 -16.46 -0.27 -6.59
C TYR A 16 -17.26 0.91 -7.16
N ARG A 17 -18.31 0.65 -7.95
CA ARG A 17 -19.30 1.69 -8.31
C ARG A 17 -20.25 1.92 -7.13
N SER A 18 -20.07 3.07 -6.49
CA SER A 18 -20.94 3.74 -5.50
C SER A 18 -21.00 3.15 -4.08
N GLY A 19 -20.71 4.00 -3.08
CA GLY A 19 -21.20 3.83 -1.71
C GLY A 19 -20.35 3.02 -0.73
N VAL A 20 -19.02 2.96 -0.86
CA VAL A 20 -18.19 2.23 0.12
C VAL A 20 -18.13 3.01 1.44
N VAL A 21 -18.90 2.56 2.44
CA VAL A 21 -18.75 2.94 3.85
C VAL A 21 -17.34 2.55 4.30
N TYR A 22 -16.62 3.48 4.92
CA TYR A 22 -15.28 3.23 5.46
C TYR A 22 -15.32 2.02 6.41
N ASP A 23 -14.67 0.94 6.01
CA ASP A 23 -14.55 -0.31 6.77
C ASP A 23 -13.11 -0.41 7.27
N SER A 24 -12.90 -0.18 8.57
CA SER A 24 -11.57 -0.22 9.20
C SER A 24 -10.90 -1.60 9.13
N ASN A 25 -11.64 -2.64 8.75
CA ASN A 25 -11.13 -4.01 8.63
C ASN A 25 -10.74 -4.37 7.19
N LYS A 26 -10.88 -3.46 6.23
CA LYS A 26 -10.49 -3.66 4.84
C LYS A 26 -9.38 -2.69 4.45
N PRO A 27 -8.40 -3.12 3.62
CA PRO A 27 -7.48 -2.19 2.99
C PRO A 27 -8.26 -1.10 2.27
N LEU A 28 -7.93 0.18 2.50
CA LEU A 28 -8.40 1.28 1.68
C LEU A 28 -7.86 1.06 0.25
N VAL A 29 -8.69 0.48 -0.62
CA VAL A 29 -8.39 0.39 -2.05
C VAL A 29 -8.74 1.75 -2.66
N THR A 30 -7.91 2.76 -2.42
CA THR A 30 -7.98 4.00 -3.20
C THR A 30 -7.34 3.74 -4.56
N THR A 31 -8.16 3.37 -5.53
CA THR A 31 -7.79 3.42 -6.95
C THR A 31 -7.82 4.88 -7.39
N PHE A 32 -6.74 5.61 -7.13
CA PHE A 32 -6.48 6.81 -7.90
C PHE A 32 -6.17 6.36 -9.34
N LEU A 33 -7.21 6.35 -10.19
CA LEU A 33 -7.05 6.18 -11.63
C LEU A 33 -6.06 7.24 -12.11
N HIS A 34 -4.90 6.79 -12.59
CA HIS A 34 -3.85 7.65 -13.11
C HIS A 34 -4.43 8.64 -14.11
N GLY A 35 -4.13 9.93 -13.92
CA GLY A 35 -4.29 10.96 -14.95
C GLY A 35 -5.56 11.80 -14.92
N ASN A 36 -6.47 11.69 -13.93
CA ASN A 36 -7.66 12.55 -13.94
C ASN A 36 -8.23 12.97 -12.59
N ILE A 37 -7.36 13.21 -11.61
CA ILE A 37 -7.74 13.66 -10.25
C ILE A 37 -8.59 14.94 -10.32
N PHE A 38 -8.23 15.88 -11.20
CA PHE A 38 -8.96 17.13 -11.38
C PHE A 38 -10.42 16.88 -11.81
N ASN A 39 -10.66 16.12 -12.88
CA ASN A 39 -12.03 15.84 -13.33
C ASN A 39 -12.82 14.98 -12.33
N GLN A 40 -12.15 14.18 -11.50
CA GLN A 40 -12.84 13.45 -10.42
C GLN A 40 -13.30 14.42 -9.33
N VAL A 41 -12.45 15.35 -8.89
CA VAL A 41 -12.79 16.39 -7.92
C VAL A 41 -13.94 17.27 -8.42
N LEU A 42 -13.87 17.72 -9.68
CA LEU A 42 -14.92 18.54 -10.31
C LEU A 42 -16.30 17.87 -10.31
N ARG A 43 -16.35 16.53 -10.30
CA ARG A 43 -17.58 15.74 -10.31
C ARG A 43 -18.09 15.38 -8.93
N THR A 44 -17.37 15.76 -7.86
CA THR A 44 -17.83 15.47 -6.50
C THR A 44 -19.05 16.32 -6.15
N PRO A 45 -20.08 15.76 -5.49
CA PRO A 45 -21.24 16.52 -5.05
C PRO A 45 -20.87 17.72 -4.17
N LEU A 46 -19.85 17.54 -3.31
CA LEU A 46 -19.32 18.58 -2.44
C LEU A 46 -18.84 19.79 -3.27
N PHE A 47 -17.99 19.55 -4.27
CA PHE A 47 -17.47 20.61 -5.11
C PHE A 47 -18.57 21.33 -5.89
N ILE A 48 -19.51 20.58 -6.48
CA ILE A 48 -20.64 21.13 -7.24
C ILE A 48 -21.50 22.03 -6.34
N VAL A 49 -21.85 21.56 -5.14
CA VAL A 49 -22.65 22.33 -4.17
C VAL A 49 -21.90 23.57 -3.70
N SER A 50 -20.62 23.45 -3.33
CA SER A 50 -19.81 24.59 -2.88
C SER A 50 -19.68 25.67 -3.95
N ILE A 51 -19.41 25.29 -5.21
CA ILE A 51 -19.37 26.26 -6.32
C ILE A 51 -20.73 26.86 -6.60
N SER A 52 -21.81 26.06 -6.57
CA SER A 52 -23.16 26.57 -6.82
C SER A 52 -23.57 27.60 -5.77
N LEU A 53 -23.26 27.33 -4.49
CA LEU A 53 -23.51 28.27 -3.39
C LEU A 53 -22.65 29.53 -3.52
N PHE A 54 -21.36 29.40 -3.88
CA PHE A 54 -20.48 30.53 -4.11
C PHE A 54 -21.00 31.42 -5.25
N LEU A 55 -21.30 30.85 -6.41
CA LEU A 55 -21.84 31.60 -7.55
C LEU A 55 -23.17 32.27 -7.22
N LEU A 56 -24.07 31.56 -6.52
CA LEU A 56 -25.34 32.11 -6.05
C LEU A 56 -25.11 33.30 -5.10
N SER A 57 -24.16 33.20 -4.18
CA SER A 57 -23.83 34.27 -3.24
C SER A 57 -23.28 35.51 -3.93
N VAL A 58 -22.44 35.35 -4.96
CA VAL A 58 -21.91 36.45 -5.77
C VAL A 58 -23.05 37.16 -6.52
N VAL A 59 -23.91 36.39 -7.21
CA VAL A 59 -25.04 36.96 -7.96
C VAL A 59 -26.03 37.68 -7.04
N LEU A 60 -26.35 37.11 -5.88
CA LEU A 60 -27.25 37.76 -4.92
C LEU A 60 -26.63 39.02 -4.31
N SER A 61 -25.31 39.03 -4.08
CA SER A 61 -24.60 40.19 -3.57
C SER A 61 -24.66 41.35 -4.56
N ASP A 62 -24.40 41.11 -5.84
CA ASP A 62 -24.46 42.14 -6.89
C ASP A 62 -25.87 42.72 -7.11
N LEU A 63 -26.92 41.95 -6.81
CA LEU A 63 -28.31 42.37 -7.01
C LEU A 63 -28.92 43.10 -5.82
N ILE A 64 -28.43 42.83 -4.60
CA ILE A 64 -29.09 43.25 -3.35
C ILE A 64 -28.25 44.29 -2.60
N LEU A 65 -26.92 44.18 -2.63
CA LEU A 65 -26.05 44.99 -1.77
C LEU A 65 -25.65 46.30 -2.45
N THR A 66 -25.63 47.38 -1.66
CA THR A 66 -25.04 48.64 -2.11
C THR A 66 -23.51 48.60 -1.99
N PRO A 67 -22.77 49.47 -2.69
CA PRO A 67 -21.31 49.54 -2.56
C PRO A 67 -20.82 49.78 -1.13
N GLU A 68 -21.61 50.47 -0.31
CA GLU A 68 -21.33 50.76 1.10
C GLU A 68 -21.50 49.48 1.95
N ASP A 69 -22.56 48.70 1.73
CA ASP A 69 -22.78 47.40 2.39
C ASP A 69 -21.65 46.41 2.07
N VAL A 70 -21.17 46.42 0.81
CA VAL A 70 -20.06 45.55 0.38
C VAL A 70 -18.76 45.90 1.11
N GLN A 71 -18.47 47.19 1.34
CA GLN A 71 -17.29 47.60 2.10
C GLN A 71 -17.36 47.20 3.58
N GLU A 72 -18.53 47.34 4.22
CA GLU A 72 -18.71 46.91 5.60
C GLU A 72 -18.60 45.39 5.76
N ILE A 73 -19.19 44.64 4.83
CA ILE A 73 -19.11 43.18 4.80
C ILE A 73 -17.67 42.71 4.56
N ASP A 74 -16.95 43.32 3.61
CA ASP A 74 -15.55 42.98 3.34
C ASP A 74 -14.71 43.21 4.59
N ALA A 75 -14.84 44.37 5.26
CA ALA A 75 -14.11 44.68 6.48
C ALA A 75 -14.28 43.63 7.60
N VAL A 76 -15.44 42.96 7.67
CA VAL A 76 -15.73 41.90 8.64
C VAL A 76 -15.30 40.51 8.16
N ILE A 77 -15.38 40.23 6.85
CA ILE A 77 -15.15 38.89 6.29
C ILE A 77 -13.69 38.66 5.89
N THR A 78 -12.96 39.65 5.38
CA THR A 78 -11.62 39.45 4.80
C THR A 78 -10.67 38.79 5.80
N TYR A 79 -10.62 39.28 7.04
CA TYR A 79 -9.67 38.79 8.05
C TYR A 79 -10.00 37.36 8.51
N PRO A 80 -11.24 37.01 8.92
CA PRO A 80 -11.61 35.63 9.22
C PRO A 80 -11.41 34.68 8.03
N ALA A 81 -11.75 35.11 6.81
CA ALA A 81 -11.57 34.30 5.60
C ALA A 81 -10.09 34.01 5.34
N ALA A 82 -9.21 35.03 5.45
CA ALA A 82 -7.77 34.86 5.31
C ALA A 82 -7.19 33.96 6.41
N LEU A 83 -7.64 34.09 7.65
CA LEU A 83 -7.23 33.22 8.76
C LEU A 83 -7.63 31.77 8.51
N LEU A 84 -8.89 31.53 8.13
CA LEU A 84 -9.39 30.19 7.82
C LEU A 84 -8.66 29.57 6.63
N ALA A 85 -8.44 30.33 5.56
CA ALA A 85 -7.69 29.87 4.39
C ALA A 85 -6.25 29.50 4.75
N THR A 86 -5.61 30.28 5.63
CA THR A 86 -4.24 30.03 6.10
C THR A 86 -4.19 28.77 6.98
N LEU A 87 -5.10 28.64 7.94
CA LEU A 87 -5.19 27.46 8.82
C LEU A 87 -5.50 26.19 8.03
N PHE A 88 -6.42 26.26 7.07
CA PHE A 88 -6.74 25.15 6.17
C PHE A 88 -5.51 24.75 5.35
N SER A 89 -4.85 25.72 4.71
CA SER A 89 -3.66 25.47 3.89
C SER A 89 -2.50 24.87 4.70
N PHE A 90 -2.27 25.38 5.91
CA PHE A 90 -1.25 24.85 6.82
C PHE A 90 -1.55 23.41 7.22
N THR A 91 -2.79 23.14 7.63
CA THR A 91 -3.17 21.82 8.13
C THR A 91 -3.21 20.79 6.98
N LEU A 92 -3.67 21.18 5.79
CA LEU A 92 -3.59 20.39 4.57
C LEU A 92 -2.13 20.09 4.19
N GLY A 93 -1.25 21.09 4.25
CA GLY A 93 0.17 20.92 3.98
C GLY A 93 0.82 19.91 4.92
N LEU A 94 0.55 20.01 6.23
CA LEU A 94 1.05 19.05 7.22
C LEU A 94 0.51 17.65 6.99
N PHE A 95 -0.78 17.50 6.71
CA PHE A 95 -1.39 16.20 6.45
C PHE A 95 -0.79 15.55 5.19
N MET A 96 -0.72 16.30 4.09
CA MET A 96 -0.16 15.81 2.82
C MET A 96 1.32 15.46 2.95
N ASN A 97 2.10 16.24 3.72
CA ASN A 97 3.50 15.93 3.98
C ASN A 97 3.67 14.61 4.76
N ASN A 98 2.81 14.35 5.75
CA ASN A 98 2.79 13.08 6.49
C ASN A 98 2.38 11.90 5.59
N CYS A 99 1.35 12.08 4.76
CA CYS A 99 0.95 11.09 3.75
C CYS A 99 2.10 10.76 2.80
N TYR A 100 2.78 11.79 2.27
CA TYR A 100 3.91 11.62 1.37
C TYR A 100 5.10 10.93 2.04
N THR A 101 5.42 11.30 3.27
CA THR A 101 6.50 10.68 4.05
C THR A 101 6.27 9.18 4.23
N ARG A 102 5.04 8.80 4.61
CA ARG A 102 4.65 7.38 4.75
C ARG A 102 4.63 6.65 3.41
N PHE A 103 4.12 7.27 2.36
CA PHE A 103 4.17 6.72 1.01
C PHE A 103 5.61 6.42 0.59
N LYS A 104 6.52 7.41 0.73
CA LYS A 104 7.93 7.28 0.37
C LYS A 104 8.62 6.19 1.20
N ALA A 105 8.34 6.12 2.50
CA ALA A 105 8.89 5.08 3.36
C ALA A 105 8.40 3.67 2.96
N SER A 106 7.10 3.52 2.69
CA SER A 106 6.51 2.25 2.19
C SER A 106 7.10 1.83 0.84
N TRP A 107 7.20 2.78 -0.10
CA TRP A 107 7.81 2.56 -1.40
C TRP A 107 9.28 2.13 -1.28
N THR A 108 10.06 2.83 -0.46
CA THR A 108 11.48 2.52 -0.23
C THR A 108 11.64 1.13 0.38
N ALA A 109 10.78 0.76 1.33
CA ALA A 109 10.77 -0.56 1.95
C ALA A 109 10.44 -1.66 0.92
N ALA A 110 9.45 -1.42 0.04
CA ALA A 110 9.10 -2.34 -1.04
C ALA A 110 10.26 -2.53 -2.03
N MET A 111 10.88 -1.44 -2.49
CA MET A 111 12.03 -1.49 -3.40
C MET A 111 13.23 -2.18 -2.76
N THR A 112 13.49 -1.93 -1.48
CA THR A 112 14.56 -2.60 -0.72
C THR A 112 14.27 -4.10 -0.59
N GLY A 113 13.03 -4.47 -0.25
CA GLY A 113 12.61 -5.88 -0.21
C GLY A 113 12.81 -6.58 -1.56
N TRP A 114 12.42 -5.96 -2.66
CA TRP A 114 12.67 -6.53 -4.00
C TRP A 114 14.15 -6.66 -4.32
N GLY A 115 14.96 -5.63 -4.02
CA GLY A 115 16.41 -5.68 -4.19
C GLY A 115 17.04 -6.83 -3.40
N ARG A 116 16.67 -6.99 -2.13
CA ARG A 116 17.19 -8.06 -1.27
C ARG A 116 16.83 -9.46 -1.74
N LEU A 117 15.64 -9.66 -2.32
CA LEU A 117 15.28 -10.95 -2.89
C LEU A 117 16.15 -11.30 -4.11
N ASN A 118 16.53 -10.30 -4.92
CA ASN A 118 17.46 -10.50 -6.04
C ASN A 118 18.88 -10.79 -5.55
N ASP A 119 19.38 -10.01 -4.58
CA ASP A 119 20.69 -10.24 -3.95
C ASP A 119 20.79 -11.64 -3.35
N LEU A 120 19.71 -12.08 -2.70
CA LEU A 120 19.60 -13.42 -2.12
C LEU A 120 19.71 -14.51 -3.19
N GLY A 121 19.10 -14.31 -4.36
CA GLY A 121 19.26 -15.19 -5.53
C GLY A 121 20.73 -15.40 -5.88
N LEU A 122 21.49 -14.31 -6.01
CA LEU A 122 22.92 -14.36 -6.32
C LEU A 122 23.73 -15.06 -5.22
N GLN A 123 23.47 -14.71 -3.94
CA GLN A 123 24.18 -15.28 -2.80
C GLN A 123 23.94 -16.79 -2.66
N VAL A 124 22.69 -17.23 -2.74
CA VAL A 124 22.33 -18.65 -2.58
C VAL A 124 23.00 -19.48 -3.67
N PHE A 125 22.95 -19.05 -4.94
CA PHE A 125 23.60 -19.79 -6.02
C PHE A 125 25.13 -19.71 -6.00
N ALA A 126 25.72 -18.72 -5.33
CA ALA A 126 27.16 -18.61 -5.16
C ALA A 126 27.68 -19.45 -3.98
N TYR A 127 26.91 -19.55 -2.90
CA TYR A 127 27.38 -20.08 -1.62
C TYR A 127 26.85 -21.46 -1.24
N VAL A 128 25.74 -21.89 -1.84
CA VAL A 128 25.16 -23.22 -1.61
C VAL A 128 25.63 -24.16 -2.74
N PRO A 129 26.48 -25.17 -2.44
CA PRO A 129 27.00 -26.08 -3.45
C PRO A 129 25.90 -26.95 -4.07
N ASP A 130 25.01 -27.48 -3.24
CA ASP A 130 23.85 -28.24 -3.68
C ASP A 130 22.84 -27.36 -4.43
N ARG A 131 22.64 -27.66 -5.72
CA ARG A 131 21.72 -26.94 -6.60
C ARG A 131 20.26 -27.19 -6.28
N GLU A 132 19.90 -28.37 -5.79
CA GLU A 132 18.53 -28.67 -5.41
C GLU A 132 18.15 -27.88 -4.15
N LEU A 133 19.03 -27.89 -3.14
CA LEU A 133 18.89 -27.06 -1.94
C LEU A 133 18.80 -25.56 -2.28
N ALA A 134 19.70 -25.07 -3.14
CA ALA A 134 19.69 -23.68 -3.59
C ALA A 134 18.36 -23.29 -4.25
N CYS A 135 17.85 -24.14 -5.16
CA CYS A 135 16.55 -23.95 -5.80
C CYS A 135 15.42 -23.94 -4.77
N ASP A 136 15.47 -24.83 -3.78
CA ASP A 136 14.45 -24.94 -2.74
C ASP A 136 14.40 -23.71 -1.83
N ILE A 137 15.56 -23.17 -1.45
CA ILE A 137 15.67 -21.94 -0.66
C ILE A 137 15.05 -20.77 -1.43
N ILE A 138 15.43 -20.58 -2.70
CA ILE A 138 14.92 -19.49 -3.54
C ILE A 138 13.43 -19.66 -3.83
N ARG A 139 12.97 -20.90 -4.08
CA ARG A 139 11.54 -21.23 -4.23
C ARG A 139 10.74 -20.79 -3.01
N LEU A 140 11.19 -21.12 -1.80
CA LEU A 140 10.53 -20.75 -0.56
C LEU A 140 10.53 -19.24 -0.33
N MET A 141 11.61 -18.55 -0.69
CA MET A 141 11.69 -17.08 -0.57
C MET A 141 10.80 -16.36 -1.58
N HIS A 142 10.66 -16.87 -2.80
CA HIS A 142 9.65 -16.37 -3.75
C HIS A 142 8.22 -16.66 -3.28
N ALA A 143 7.97 -17.84 -2.70
CA ALA A 143 6.69 -18.14 -2.07
C ALA A 143 6.37 -17.14 -0.95
N ALA A 144 7.34 -16.88 -0.07
CA ALA A 144 7.22 -15.89 1.01
C ALA A 144 6.85 -14.50 0.46
N ASN A 145 7.53 -14.06 -0.60
CA ASN A 145 7.22 -12.79 -1.26
C ASN A 145 5.79 -12.73 -1.80
N HIS A 146 5.35 -13.76 -2.52
CA HIS A 146 3.98 -13.81 -3.03
C HIS A 146 2.92 -13.87 -1.92
N LEU A 147 3.18 -14.64 -0.85
CA LEU A 147 2.28 -14.72 0.30
C LEU A 147 2.16 -13.36 1.00
N CYS A 148 3.27 -12.64 1.17
CA CYS A 148 3.22 -11.32 1.80
C CYS A 148 2.44 -10.30 0.96
N TYR A 149 2.72 -10.22 -0.34
CA TYR A 149 1.97 -9.30 -1.22
C TYR A 149 0.52 -9.72 -1.42
N GLY A 150 0.21 -11.01 -1.37
CA GLY A 150 -1.16 -11.51 -1.33
C GLY A 150 -1.92 -11.02 -0.11
N ASP A 151 -1.32 -11.20 1.08
CA ASP A 151 -1.87 -10.69 2.34
C ASP A 151 -2.07 -9.17 2.28
N PHE A 152 -1.09 -8.42 1.76
CA PHE A 152 -1.17 -6.97 1.59
C PHE A 152 -2.31 -6.54 0.64
N ALA A 153 -2.44 -7.22 -0.50
CA ALA A 153 -3.48 -6.95 -1.50
C ALA A 153 -4.86 -7.53 -1.14
N GLY A 154 -4.98 -8.22 -0.01
CA GLY A 154 -6.24 -8.79 0.47
C GLY A 154 -6.72 -10.03 -0.30
N PHE A 155 -5.82 -10.79 -0.94
CA PHE A 155 -6.17 -12.05 -1.59
C PHE A 155 -5.30 -13.22 -1.14
N ASN A 156 -5.88 -14.42 -1.13
CA ASN A 156 -5.15 -15.62 -0.73
C ASN A 156 -4.16 -16.06 -1.83
N ALA A 157 -2.89 -15.72 -1.66
CA ALA A 157 -1.83 -16.11 -2.58
C ALA A 157 -1.35 -17.55 -2.42
N THR A 158 -1.84 -18.32 -1.44
CA THR A 158 -1.44 -19.73 -1.23
C THR A 158 -1.72 -20.58 -2.45
N GLU A 159 -2.91 -20.43 -3.04
CA GLU A 159 -3.31 -21.19 -4.23
C GLU A 159 -2.52 -20.74 -5.47
N LEU A 160 -2.20 -19.44 -5.57
CA LEU A 160 -1.32 -18.91 -6.62
C LEU A 160 0.08 -19.53 -6.50
N CYS A 161 0.65 -19.58 -5.30
CA CYS A 161 1.96 -20.17 -5.05
C CYS A 161 1.98 -21.67 -5.37
N ARG A 162 0.93 -22.41 -5.01
CA ARG A 162 0.77 -23.82 -5.38
C ARG A 162 0.74 -24.02 -6.89
N ARG A 163 -0.07 -23.22 -7.61
CA ARG A 163 -0.18 -23.27 -9.08
C ARG A 163 1.11 -22.90 -9.80
N ARG A 164 1.94 -22.04 -9.19
CA ARG A 164 3.27 -21.67 -9.70
C ARG A 164 4.38 -22.63 -9.24
N HIS A 165 4.03 -23.74 -8.60
CA HIS A 165 4.99 -24.71 -8.07
C HIS A 165 5.97 -24.13 -7.04
N LEU A 166 5.61 -23.01 -6.42
CA LEU A 166 6.38 -22.40 -5.34
C LEU A 166 6.13 -23.08 -4.00
N LEU A 167 4.94 -23.67 -3.82
CA LEU A 167 4.57 -24.47 -2.66
C LEU A 167 4.13 -25.86 -3.09
N THR A 168 4.61 -26.87 -2.37
CA THR A 168 4.12 -28.24 -2.52
C THR A 168 2.76 -28.41 -1.85
N THR A 169 2.06 -29.51 -2.14
CA THR A 169 0.82 -29.87 -1.45
C THR A 169 1.03 -30.00 0.06
N THR A 170 2.20 -30.51 0.48
CA THR A 170 2.60 -30.62 1.88
C THR A 170 2.78 -29.25 2.51
N ASP A 171 3.48 -28.33 1.83
CA ASP A 171 3.69 -26.96 2.31
C ASP A 171 2.34 -26.27 2.53
N VAL A 172 1.42 -26.36 1.56
CA VAL A 172 0.07 -25.78 1.67
C VAL A 172 -0.71 -26.36 2.84
N ARG A 173 -0.59 -27.67 3.10
CA ARG A 173 -1.22 -28.30 4.26
C ARG A 173 -0.66 -27.75 5.57
N MET A 174 0.66 -27.59 5.66
CA MET A 174 1.33 -27.04 6.84
C MET A 174 0.92 -25.59 7.11
N LEU A 175 0.81 -24.78 6.06
CA LEU A 175 0.36 -23.38 6.17
C LEU A 175 -1.09 -23.24 6.64
N ARG A 176 -1.92 -24.29 6.52
CA ARG A 176 -3.33 -24.29 6.95
C ARG A 176 -3.53 -24.71 8.41
N LEU A 177 -2.46 -25.11 9.11
CA LEU A 177 -2.55 -25.49 10.52
C LEU A 177 -2.99 -24.28 11.36
N ARG A 178 -3.98 -24.48 12.24
CA ARG A 178 -4.50 -23.42 13.13
C ARG A 178 -3.41 -22.93 14.09
N GLY A 179 -3.38 -21.62 14.33
CA GLY A 179 -2.42 -20.99 15.24
C GLY A 179 -1.01 -20.80 14.68
N SER A 180 -0.80 -21.10 13.39
CA SER A 180 0.48 -20.86 12.73
C SER A 180 0.79 -19.36 12.62
N PRO A 181 2.08 -18.97 12.67
CA PRO A 181 2.50 -17.64 12.26
C PRO A 181 2.07 -17.31 10.83
N LYS A 182 2.15 -16.03 10.45
CA LYS A 182 1.83 -15.59 9.09
C LYS A 182 2.58 -16.42 8.05
N SER A 183 1.89 -16.85 6.99
CA SER A 183 2.40 -17.83 6.04
C SER A 183 3.69 -17.40 5.34
N PHE A 184 3.84 -16.12 5.00
CA PHE A 184 5.08 -15.60 4.42
C PHE A 184 6.27 -15.77 5.37
N TYR A 185 6.04 -15.59 6.67
CA TYR A 185 7.08 -15.71 7.69
C TYR A 185 7.52 -17.16 7.84
N LEU A 186 6.57 -18.10 7.84
CA LEU A 186 6.87 -19.53 7.87
C LEU A 186 7.72 -19.99 6.69
N CYS A 187 7.41 -19.54 5.46
CA CYS A 187 8.22 -19.90 4.30
C CYS A 187 9.67 -19.39 4.42
N ALA A 188 9.87 -18.17 4.93
CA ALA A 188 11.21 -17.64 5.20
C ALA A 188 11.94 -18.44 6.29
N CYS A 189 11.24 -18.87 7.35
CA CYS A 189 11.80 -19.75 8.37
C CYS A 189 12.20 -21.12 7.80
N TRP A 190 11.37 -21.74 6.97
CA TRP A 190 11.70 -23.02 6.34
C TRP A 190 12.93 -22.92 5.42
N ALA A 191 13.10 -21.79 4.72
CA ALA A 191 14.29 -21.54 3.91
C ALA A 191 15.55 -21.51 4.79
N LEU A 192 15.49 -20.81 5.93
CA LEU A 192 16.59 -20.75 6.90
C LEU A 192 16.85 -22.11 7.57
N GLU A 193 15.81 -22.86 7.93
CA GLU A 193 15.95 -24.19 8.52
C GLU A 193 16.61 -25.18 7.56
N LYS A 194 16.27 -25.13 6.27
CA LYS A 194 16.93 -25.94 5.24
C LYS A 194 18.40 -25.59 5.12
N LEU A 195 18.72 -24.30 5.08
CA LEU A 195 20.09 -23.81 5.01
C LEU A 195 20.91 -24.19 6.27
N ALA A 196 20.33 -24.07 7.46
CA ALA A 196 21.00 -24.36 8.73
C ALA A 196 21.28 -25.85 8.93
N LYS A 197 20.54 -26.73 8.26
CA LYS A 197 20.73 -28.19 8.29
C LYS A 197 21.67 -28.70 7.20
N ALA A 198 22.20 -27.82 6.36
CA ALA A 198 23.08 -28.21 5.26
C ALA A 198 24.53 -28.34 5.77
N ASP A 199 25.06 -29.56 5.74
CA ASP A 199 26.41 -29.86 6.24
C ASP A 199 27.53 -29.33 5.32
N ASP A 200 27.23 -29.09 4.05
CA ASP A 200 28.18 -28.69 3.01
C ASP A 200 28.31 -27.16 2.83
N VAL A 201 27.49 -26.38 3.54
CA VAL A 201 27.52 -24.91 3.46
C VAL A 201 28.37 -24.34 4.60
N LYS A 202 29.35 -23.51 4.23
CA LYS A 202 30.24 -22.91 5.23
C LYS A 202 29.46 -21.97 6.18
N PRO A 203 29.73 -21.99 7.50
CA PRO A 203 28.94 -21.22 8.48
C PRO A 203 28.84 -19.71 8.19
N HIS A 204 29.91 -19.08 7.71
CA HIS A 204 29.88 -17.64 7.38
C HIS A 204 29.00 -17.32 6.17
N TYR A 205 28.79 -18.27 5.25
CA TYR A 205 27.84 -18.11 4.16
C TYR A 205 26.40 -18.26 4.64
N VAL A 206 26.14 -19.18 5.58
CA VAL A 206 24.83 -19.30 6.24
C VAL A 206 24.46 -17.98 6.91
N GLN A 207 25.41 -17.36 7.63
CA GLN A 207 25.21 -16.05 8.27
C GLN A 207 24.93 -14.93 7.27
N ALA A 208 25.63 -14.91 6.13
CA ALA A 208 25.41 -13.89 5.09
C ALA A 208 24.01 -14.01 4.46
N ILE A 209 23.57 -15.25 4.18
CA ILE A 209 22.24 -15.51 3.63
C ILE A 209 21.15 -15.20 4.68
N ASP A 210 21.36 -15.56 5.95
CA ASP A 210 20.43 -15.22 7.04
C ASP A 210 20.26 -13.70 7.20
N LEU A 211 21.36 -12.95 7.13
CA LEU A 211 21.32 -11.49 7.14
C LEU A 211 20.45 -10.94 6.01
N SER A 212 20.63 -11.43 4.78
CA SER A 212 19.84 -11.02 3.61
C SER A 212 18.34 -11.35 3.79
N ILE A 213 18.01 -12.55 4.30
CA ILE A 213 16.62 -12.94 4.57
C ILE A 213 16.02 -12.07 5.68
N ARG A 214 16.80 -11.74 6.72
CA ARG A 214 16.35 -10.87 7.81
C ARG A 214 16.08 -9.44 7.33
N GLU A 215 16.96 -8.87 6.52
CA GLU A 215 16.76 -7.54 5.93
C GLU A 215 15.54 -7.50 4.99
N TRP A 216 15.37 -8.56 4.19
CA TRP A 216 14.17 -8.74 3.37
C TRP A 216 12.90 -8.75 4.24
N ARG A 217 12.90 -9.54 5.32
CA ARG A 217 11.77 -9.62 6.26
C ARG A 217 11.44 -8.26 6.88
N GLN A 218 12.45 -7.55 7.40
CA GLN A 218 12.26 -6.24 8.02
C GLN A 218 11.61 -5.26 7.03
N SER A 219 12.16 -5.17 5.81
CA SER A 219 11.64 -4.31 4.75
C SER A 219 10.20 -4.66 4.37
N THR A 220 9.91 -5.96 4.25
CA THR A 220 8.60 -6.46 3.83
C THR A 220 7.53 -6.26 4.91
N THR A 221 7.87 -6.51 6.19
CA THR A 221 6.94 -6.31 7.31
C THR A 221 6.59 -4.85 7.58
N LEU A 222 7.50 -3.91 7.25
CA LEU A 222 7.24 -2.48 7.40
C LEU A 222 6.02 -2.02 6.58
N ILE A 223 5.83 -2.61 5.40
CA ILE A 223 4.68 -2.34 4.52
C ILE A 223 3.37 -2.71 5.22
N SER A 224 3.30 -3.94 5.75
CA SER A 224 2.12 -4.41 6.50
C SER A 224 1.88 -3.59 7.77
N LEU A 225 2.94 -3.22 8.49
CA LEU A 225 2.84 -2.37 9.68
C LEU A 225 2.21 -1.01 9.34
N MET A 226 2.65 -0.37 8.26
CA MET A 226 2.09 0.92 7.82
C MET A 226 0.62 0.81 7.41
N GLN A 227 0.16 -0.34 6.92
CA GLN A 227 -1.25 -0.56 6.63
C GLN A 227 -2.09 -0.75 7.91
N GLN A 228 -1.55 -1.46 8.90
CA GLN A 228 -2.21 -1.71 10.18
C GLN A 228 -2.22 -0.49 11.11
N THR A 229 -1.32 0.46 10.88
CA THR A 229 -1.18 1.68 11.68
C THR A 229 -1.47 2.91 10.84
N PRO A 230 -2.68 3.09 10.27
CA PRO A 230 -2.99 4.24 9.43
C PRO A 230 -2.75 5.57 10.18
N LEU A 231 -2.70 6.69 9.45
CA LEU A 231 -2.60 7.99 10.10
C LEU A 231 -3.74 8.14 11.13
N PRO A 232 -3.49 8.74 12.30
CA PRO A 232 -4.50 8.83 13.35
C PRO A 232 -5.81 9.42 12.80
N LEU A 233 -6.93 8.78 13.11
CA LEU A 233 -8.25 9.23 12.65
C LEU A 233 -8.54 10.72 12.94
N PRO A 234 -8.11 11.31 14.08
CA PRO A 234 -8.26 12.74 14.29
C PRO A 234 -7.59 13.60 13.21
N TYR A 235 -6.43 13.20 12.69
CA TYR A 235 -5.74 13.94 11.63
C TYR A 235 -6.53 13.90 10.33
N TYR A 236 -7.18 12.76 10.04
CA TYR A 236 -8.05 12.63 8.87
C TYR A 236 -9.35 13.44 9.02
N LYS A 237 -9.93 13.53 10.23
CA LYS A 237 -11.19 14.26 10.47
C LYS A 237 -11.04 15.78 10.53
N VAL A 238 -9.84 16.27 10.86
CA VAL A 238 -9.52 17.70 10.82
C VAL A 238 -9.32 18.18 9.38
N MET A 239 -9.07 17.24 8.45
CA MET A 239 -9.04 17.45 7.00
C MET A 239 -10.39 17.22 6.36
#